data_AF-A0A4R6U014-F1
#
_entry.id   AF-A0A4R6U014-F1
#
_cell.length_a   1.000
_cell.length_b   1.000
_cell.length_c   1.000
_cell.angle_alpha   90.00
_cell.angle_beta   90.00
_cell.angle_gamma   90.00
#
_symmetry.space_group_name_H-M   'P 1'
#
loop_
_entity.id
_entity.type
_entity.pdbx_description
1 polymer ?
#
loop_
_entity_poly.entity_id
_entity_poly.type
_entity_poly.pdbx_seq_one_letter_code
_entity_poly.pdbx_strand_id
1 'polypeptide(L)'
;MTRDEKFGRVLAIADVLGERTLPANKASISSRYSGDFARHPEKVLKWIHEELIAYNHNWGDREMLLFEYLADEIAGLETDEFNNTPLSGKYLQAVMSKRAELNNLISADQAAKKWDMHPSTVKNYCAKGKIISTKIGKTWVIDGMQPNPKGIVDEEDE
;
A
#
# COMPACT_ATOMS: atom_id res chain seq x y z
N MET A 1 -6.97 -10.62 9.47
CA MET A 1 -6.86 -9.20 9.85
C MET A 1 -8.17 -8.78 10.48
N THR A 2 -8.12 -7.94 11.51
CA THR A 2 -9.28 -7.30 12.12
C THR A 2 -9.79 -6.15 11.24
N ARG A 3 -11.04 -5.71 11.46
CA ARG A 3 -11.61 -4.54 10.79
C ARG A 3 -10.75 -3.28 10.98
N ASP A 4 -10.25 -3.05 12.19
CA ASP A 4 -9.31 -1.97 12.51
C ASP A 4 -8.05 -2.02 11.64
N GLU A 5 -7.47 -3.21 11.47
CA GLU A 5 -6.28 -3.40 10.65
C GLU A 5 -6.55 -3.12 9.16
N LYS A 6 -7.67 -3.62 8.63
CA LYS A 6 -8.06 -3.39 7.22
C LYS A 6 -8.28 -1.90 6.95
N PHE A 7 -9.10 -1.21 7.77
CA PHE A 7 -9.34 0.23 7.59
C PHE A 7 -8.08 1.08 7.83
N GLY A 8 -7.22 0.69 8.78
CA GLY A 8 -5.95 1.38 8.99
C GLY A 8 -5.00 1.28 7.79
N ARG A 9 -4.94 0.11 7.13
CA ARG A 9 -4.18 -0.07 5.88
C ARG A 9 -4.71 0.79 4.74
N VAL A 10 -6.03 0.81 4.56
CA VAL A 10 -6.71 1.65 3.56
C VAL A 10 -6.38 3.13 3.77
N LEU A 11 -6.48 3.63 5.01
CA LEU A 11 -6.14 5.02 5.32
C LEU A 11 -4.67 5.34 5.03
N ALA A 12 -3.73 4.44 5.36
CA ALA A 12 -2.32 4.64 5.08
C ALA A 12 -2.00 4.75 3.58
N ILE A 13 -2.60 3.89 2.74
CA ILE A 13 -2.39 3.94 1.28
C ILE A 13 -2.99 5.22 0.71
N ALA A 14 -4.22 5.58 1.13
CA ALA A 14 -4.86 6.82 0.70
C ALA A 14 -4.05 8.07 1.09
N ASP A 15 -3.42 8.05 2.27
CA ASP A 15 -2.56 9.14 2.74
C ASP A 15 -1.28 9.27 1.91
N VAL A 16 -0.59 8.17 1.62
CA VAL A 16 0.59 8.16 0.75
C VAL A 16 0.23 8.57 -0.68
N LEU A 17 -0.90 8.12 -1.22
CA LEU A 17 -1.37 8.55 -2.53
C LEU A 17 -1.68 10.06 -2.52
N GLY A 18 -2.33 10.54 -1.46
CA GLY A 18 -2.62 11.96 -1.26
C GLY A 18 -1.36 12.83 -1.21
N GLU A 19 -0.33 12.43 -0.46
CA GLU A 19 0.95 13.14 -0.37
C GLU A 19 1.66 13.31 -1.72
N ARG A 20 1.37 12.43 -2.68
CA ARG A 20 1.98 12.43 -4.02
C ARG A 20 1.16 13.18 -5.06
N THR A 21 -0.13 13.38 -4.80
CA THR A 21 -1.10 13.80 -5.83
C THR A 21 -1.82 15.10 -5.48
N LEU A 22 -1.95 15.40 -4.19
CA LEU A 22 -2.58 16.63 -3.73
C LEU A 22 -1.61 17.81 -3.85
N PRO A 23 -2.13 19.02 -4.12
CA PRO A 23 -1.33 20.24 -4.09
C PRO A 23 -0.62 20.47 -2.75
N ALA A 24 0.59 21.03 -2.78
CA ALA A 24 1.44 21.22 -1.60
C ALA A 24 0.82 22.06 -0.47
N ASN A 25 -0.20 22.87 -0.76
CA ASN A 25 -0.92 23.66 0.26
C ASN A 25 -2.02 22.87 0.98
N LYS A 26 -2.31 21.63 0.57
CA LYS A 26 -3.23 20.74 1.28
C LYS A 26 -2.47 19.93 2.32
N ALA A 27 -2.99 19.92 3.55
CA ALA A 27 -2.55 18.96 4.56
C ALA A 27 -2.86 17.53 4.11
N SER A 28 -2.13 16.56 4.68
CA SER A 28 -2.29 15.14 4.33
C SER A 28 -3.70 14.62 4.64
N ILE A 29 -4.07 13.50 4.02
CA ILE A 29 -5.37 12.86 4.25
C ILE A 29 -5.52 12.49 5.72
N SER A 30 -4.52 11.87 6.32
CA SER A 30 -4.53 11.48 7.75
C SER A 30 -4.71 12.69 8.66
N SER A 31 -4.02 13.80 8.39
CA SER A 31 -4.14 15.02 9.22
C SER A 31 -5.54 15.64 9.14
N ARG A 32 -6.21 15.54 7.99
CA ARG A 32 -7.53 16.13 7.78
C ARG A 32 -8.67 15.24 8.25
N TYR A 33 -8.53 13.92 8.10
CA TYR A 33 -9.66 13.01 8.20
C TYR A 33 -9.56 11.97 9.31
N SER A 34 -8.40 11.72 9.94
CA SER A 34 -8.23 10.61 10.91
C SER A 34 -9.28 10.57 12.02
N GLY A 35 -9.60 11.71 12.62
CA GLY A 35 -10.60 11.80 13.69
C GLY A 35 -12.01 11.40 13.23
N ASP A 36 -12.43 11.88 12.07
CA ASP A 36 -13.75 11.54 11.51
C ASP A 36 -13.76 10.15 10.92
N PHE A 37 -12.64 9.69 10.35
CA PHE A 37 -12.47 8.35 9.80
C PHE A 37 -12.63 7.28 10.90
N ALA A 38 -12.08 7.51 12.09
CA ALA A 38 -12.29 6.61 13.22
C ALA A 38 -13.76 6.52 13.66
N ARG A 39 -14.55 7.60 13.51
CA ARG A 39 -15.97 7.64 13.91
C ARG A 39 -16.91 7.14 12.82
N HIS A 40 -16.58 7.40 11.56
CA HIS A 40 -17.43 7.19 10.38
C HIS A 40 -16.61 6.65 9.19
N PRO A 41 -15.99 5.46 9.32
CA PRO A 41 -14.96 5.00 8.38
C PRO A 41 -15.46 4.84 6.94
N GLU A 42 -16.64 4.24 6.73
CA GLU A 42 -17.24 4.08 5.40
C GLU A 42 -17.50 5.44 4.72
N LYS A 43 -18.15 6.35 5.45
CA LYS A 43 -18.53 7.68 4.91
C LYS A 43 -17.30 8.50 4.57
N VAL A 44 -16.30 8.52 5.45
CA VAL A 44 -15.09 9.31 5.26
C VAL A 44 -14.19 8.68 4.21
N LEU A 45 -14.14 7.34 4.11
CA LEU A 45 -13.44 6.66 3.03
C LEU A 45 -14.00 7.05 1.65
N LYS A 46 -15.33 7.14 1.51
CA LYS A 46 -15.96 7.64 0.29
C LYS A 46 -15.47 9.06 -0.07
N TRP A 47 -15.45 9.97 0.91
CA TRP A 47 -14.96 11.34 0.69
C TRP A 47 -13.49 11.40 0.29
N ILE A 48 -12.64 10.63 0.96
CA ILE A 48 -11.21 10.53 0.63
C ILE A 48 -11.04 10.00 -0.80
N HIS A 49 -11.77 8.94 -1.16
CA HIS A 49 -11.73 8.38 -2.50
C HIS A 49 -12.16 9.40 -3.56
N GLU A 50 -13.30 10.07 -3.37
CA GLU A 50 -13.79 11.14 -4.25
C GLU A 50 -12.78 12.29 -4.41
N GLU A 51 -12.12 12.69 -3.32
CA GLU A 51 -11.07 13.72 -3.37
C GLU A 51 -9.85 13.24 -4.18
N LEU A 52 -9.37 12.01 -3.95
CA LEU A 52 -8.21 11.48 -4.66
C LEU A 52 -8.47 11.40 -6.17
N ILE A 53 -9.58 10.79 -6.59
CA ILE A 53 -9.89 10.62 -8.02
C ILE A 53 -10.05 11.94 -8.76
N ALA A 54 -10.40 13.04 -8.07
CA ALA A 54 -10.49 14.37 -8.67
C ALA A 54 -9.13 14.86 -9.21
N TYR A 55 -8.01 14.30 -8.71
CA TYR A 55 -6.65 14.62 -9.15
C TYR A 55 -6.04 13.57 -10.09
N ASN A 56 -6.83 12.58 -10.56
CA ASN A 56 -6.30 11.46 -11.35
C ASN A 56 -5.64 11.87 -12.67
N HIS A 57 -6.00 13.01 -13.23
CA HIS A 57 -5.42 13.55 -14.46
C HIS A 57 -3.92 13.86 -14.35
N ASN A 58 -3.38 14.01 -13.13
CA ASN A 58 -1.96 14.22 -12.88
C ASN A 58 -1.21 12.97 -12.40
N TRP A 59 -1.88 11.81 -12.37
CA TRP A 59 -1.27 10.58 -11.87
C TRP A 59 -0.36 9.94 -12.90
N GLY A 60 0.84 9.53 -12.47
CA GLY A 60 1.71 8.65 -13.23
C GLY A 60 1.50 7.19 -12.85
N ASP A 61 2.33 6.29 -13.38
CA ASP A 61 2.24 4.85 -13.15
C ASP A 61 2.27 4.47 -11.65
N ARG A 62 3.03 5.22 -10.85
CA ARG A 62 3.16 4.94 -9.41
C ARG A 62 1.91 5.33 -8.63
N GLU A 63 1.29 6.44 -8.97
CA GLU A 63 0.05 6.89 -8.35
C GLU A 63 -1.11 5.98 -8.75
N MET A 64 -1.17 5.55 -10.02
CA MET A 64 -2.10 4.52 -10.49
C MET A 64 -1.91 3.21 -9.73
N LEU A 65 -0.66 2.76 -9.52
CA LEU A 65 -0.37 1.54 -8.77
C LEU A 65 -0.81 1.63 -7.30
N LEU A 66 -0.58 2.77 -6.65
CA LEU A 66 -1.06 3.00 -5.28
C LEU A 66 -2.59 3.01 -5.21
N PHE A 67 -3.26 3.53 -6.23
CA PHE A 67 -4.72 3.50 -6.32
C PHE A 67 -5.26 2.09 -6.57
N GLU A 68 -4.62 1.29 -7.43
CA GLU A 68 -4.93 -0.14 -7.57
C GLU A 68 -4.75 -0.86 -6.23
N TYR A 69 -3.68 -0.56 -5.49
CA TYR A 69 -3.47 -1.14 -4.18
C TYR A 69 -4.58 -0.74 -3.19
N LEU A 70 -4.96 0.53 -3.19
CA LEU A 70 -6.06 1.03 -2.38
C LEU A 70 -7.37 0.28 -2.71
N ALA A 71 -7.65 0.09 -4.00
CA ALA A 71 -8.84 -0.61 -4.47
C ALA A 71 -8.84 -2.09 -4.04
N ASP A 72 -7.71 -2.78 -4.13
CA ASP A 72 -7.58 -4.17 -3.70
C ASP A 72 -7.79 -4.32 -2.18
N GLU A 73 -7.27 -3.39 -1.37
CA GLU A 73 -7.50 -3.40 0.09
C GLU A 73 -8.97 -3.14 0.45
N ILE A 74 -9.63 -2.23 -0.27
CA ILE A 74 -11.06 -1.95 -0.07
C ILE A 74 -11.89 -3.16 -0.50
N ALA A 75 -11.55 -3.80 -1.62
CA ALA A 75 -12.24 -5.01 -2.10
C ALA A 75 -12.08 -6.21 -1.15
N GLY A 76 -11.03 -6.23 -0.31
CA GLY A 76 -10.82 -7.22 0.74
C GLY A 76 -11.60 -6.99 2.04
N LEU A 77 -12.40 -5.90 2.13
CA LEU A 77 -13.34 -5.68 3.23
C LEU A 77 -14.60 -6.51 2.98
N GLU A 78 -15.04 -7.26 3.98
CA GLU A 78 -16.33 -7.95 3.89
C GLU A 78 -17.47 -6.93 3.87
N THR A 79 -18.58 -7.26 3.20
CA THR A 79 -19.69 -6.31 3.02
C THR A 79 -20.28 -5.83 4.36
N ASP A 80 -20.30 -6.70 5.37
CA ASP A 80 -20.76 -6.36 6.72
C ASP A 80 -19.74 -5.54 7.53
N GLU A 81 -18.45 -5.62 7.22
CA GLU A 81 -17.40 -4.77 7.81
C GLU A 81 -17.43 -3.34 7.22
N PHE A 82 -17.93 -3.18 6.00
CA PHE A 82 -17.96 -1.91 5.28
C PHE A 82 -19.14 -1.01 5.71
N ASN A 83 -19.07 -0.53 6.96
CA ASN A 83 -20.10 0.32 7.56
C ASN A 83 -19.50 1.43 8.43
N ASN A 84 -20.33 2.30 9.03
CA ASN A 84 -19.90 3.40 9.89
C ASN A 84 -19.73 3.06 11.38
N THR A 85 -19.70 1.79 11.77
CA THR A 85 -19.35 1.41 13.15
C THR A 85 -17.95 1.96 13.48
N PRO A 86 -17.77 2.67 14.61
CA PRO A 86 -16.48 3.26 14.94
C PRO A 86 -15.34 2.24 15.01
N LEU A 87 -14.14 2.67 14.63
CA LEU A 87 -12.90 1.92 14.82
C LEU A 87 -12.39 2.11 16.25
N SER A 88 -11.71 1.09 16.78
CA SER A 88 -10.92 1.23 18.02
C SER A 88 -9.60 1.92 17.70
N GLY A 89 -8.83 2.34 18.72
CA GLY A 89 -7.50 2.93 18.51
C GLY A 89 -6.49 2.04 17.78
N LYS A 90 -6.75 0.73 17.63
CA LYS A 90 -5.87 -0.22 16.94
C LYS A 90 -5.66 0.12 15.46
N TYR A 91 -6.60 0.81 14.83
CA TYR A 91 -6.42 1.25 13.43
C TYR A 91 -5.16 2.10 13.25
N LEU A 92 -4.78 2.89 14.25
CA LEU A 92 -3.58 3.74 14.21
C LEU A 92 -2.30 2.91 14.08
N GLN A 93 -2.22 1.76 14.77
CA GLN A 93 -1.07 0.86 14.66
C GLN A 93 -0.94 0.32 13.23
N ALA A 94 -2.07 -0.06 12.63
CA ALA A 94 -2.10 -0.51 11.24
C ALA A 94 -1.72 0.60 10.26
N VAL A 95 -2.16 1.85 10.51
CA VAL A 95 -1.74 3.02 9.71
C VAL A 95 -0.23 3.18 9.75
N MET A 96 0.37 3.22 10.95
CA MET A 96 1.81 3.46 11.11
C MET A 96 2.64 2.34 10.49
N SER A 97 2.25 1.08 10.73
CA SER A 97 2.90 -0.09 10.15
C SER A 97 2.84 -0.06 8.62
N LYS A 98 1.66 0.19 8.05
CA LYS A 98 1.49 0.21 6.60
C LYS A 98 2.21 1.38 5.93
N ARG A 99 2.25 2.56 6.55
CA ARG A 99 3.05 3.69 6.03
C ARG A 99 4.55 3.37 6.01
N ALA A 100 5.06 2.73 7.07
CA ALA A 100 6.46 2.31 7.11
C ALA A 100 6.76 1.30 6.00
N GLU A 101 5.87 0.32 5.78
CA GLU A 101 5.97 -0.64 4.69
C GLU A 101 6.05 0.06 3.33
N LEU A 102 5.07 0.92 3.00
CA LEU A 102 4.98 1.63 1.71
C LEU A 102 6.21 2.49 1.39
N ASN A 103 6.86 3.07 2.41
CA ASN A 103 8.07 3.86 2.24
C ASN A 103 9.29 3.02 1.88
N ASN A 104 9.30 1.74 2.29
CA ASN A 104 10.39 0.82 2.01
C ASN A 104 10.24 0.10 0.67
N LEU A 105 9.07 0.20 0.04
CA LEU A 105 8.78 -0.48 -1.20
C LEU A 105 9.57 0.08 -2.39
N ILE A 106 10.22 -0.82 -3.12
CA ILE A 106 10.97 -0.53 -4.34
C ILE A 106 10.44 -1.37 -5.52
N SER A 107 10.60 -0.85 -6.74
CA SER A 107 10.29 -1.60 -7.96
C SER A 107 11.33 -2.70 -8.23
N ALA A 108 10.97 -3.67 -9.09
CA ALA A 108 11.89 -4.70 -9.57
C ALA A 108 13.17 -4.11 -10.18
N ASP A 109 13.08 -2.97 -10.88
CA ASP A 109 14.25 -2.31 -11.49
C ASP A 109 15.14 -1.62 -10.44
N GLN A 110 14.55 -1.04 -9.39
CA GLN A 110 15.31 -0.49 -8.27
C GLN A 110 15.98 -1.59 -7.45
N ALA A 111 15.27 -2.70 -7.21
CA ALA A 111 15.81 -3.88 -6.55
C ALA A 111 16.94 -4.52 -7.35
N ALA A 112 16.79 -4.63 -8.66
CA ALA A 112 17.81 -5.10 -9.59
C ALA A 112 19.11 -4.28 -9.48
N LYS A 113 18.98 -2.94 -9.47
CA LYS A 113 20.13 -2.05 -9.24
C LYS A 113 20.73 -2.24 -7.84
N LYS A 114 19.90 -2.32 -6.81
CA LYS A 114 20.33 -2.46 -5.40
C LYS A 114 21.10 -3.75 -5.16
N TRP A 115 20.66 -4.85 -5.74
CA TRP A 115 21.24 -6.18 -5.54
C TRP A 115 22.24 -6.60 -6.62
N ASP A 116 22.49 -5.72 -7.59
CA ASP A 116 23.33 -5.98 -8.75
C ASP A 116 22.87 -7.24 -9.52
N MET A 117 21.59 -7.25 -9.90
CA MET A 117 20.90 -8.35 -10.58
C MET A 117 20.20 -7.86 -11.84
N HIS A 118 19.89 -8.77 -12.78
CA HIS A 118 19.03 -8.43 -13.91
C HIS A 118 17.55 -8.28 -13.44
N PRO A 119 16.77 -7.29 -13.93
CA PRO A 119 15.37 -7.12 -13.55
C PRO A 119 14.51 -8.37 -13.75
N SER A 120 14.74 -9.15 -14.81
CA SER A 120 14.03 -10.42 -15.01
C SER A 120 14.33 -11.44 -13.92
N THR A 121 15.56 -11.49 -13.40
CA THR A 121 15.93 -12.39 -12.30
C THR A 121 15.17 -12.01 -11.02
N VAL A 122 15.10 -10.72 -10.72
CA VAL A 122 14.31 -10.21 -9.59
C VAL A 122 12.83 -10.58 -9.74
N LYS A 123 12.23 -10.36 -10.92
CA LYS A 123 10.83 -10.72 -11.20
C LYS A 123 10.58 -12.23 -11.05
N ASN A 124 11.52 -13.07 -11.47
CA ASN A 124 11.44 -14.52 -11.29
C ASN A 124 11.49 -14.90 -9.80
N TYR A 125 12.33 -14.24 -9.01
CA TYR A 125 12.41 -14.49 -7.57
C TYR A 125 11.15 -14.06 -6.84
N CYS A 126 10.54 -12.94 -7.23
CA CYS A 126 9.22 -12.55 -6.74
C CYS A 126 8.16 -13.62 -7.05
N ALA A 127 8.12 -14.11 -8.29
CA ALA A 127 7.16 -15.13 -8.72
C ALA A 127 7.35 -16.47 -7.98
N LYS A 128 8.58 -16.81 -7.60
CA LYS A 128 8.94 -18.01 -6.81
C LYS A 128 8.79 -17.81 -5.30
N GLY A 129 8.42 -16.63 -4.82
CA GLY A 129 8.33 -16.34 -3.38
C GLY A 129 9.69 -16.25 -2.66
N LYS A 130 10.82 -16.16 -3.38
CA LYS A 130 12.16 -16.04 -2.79
C LYS A 130 12.46 -14.67 -2.18
N ILE A 131 11.62 -13.69 -2.50
CA ILE A 131 11.74 -12.29 -2.10
C ILE A 131 10.38 -11.85 -1.57
N ILE A 132 10.39 -11.18 -0.43
CA ILE A 132 9.23 -10.50 0.16
C ILE A 132 8.74 -9.46 -0.85
N SER A 133 7.65 -9.79 -1.53
CA SER A 133 7.09 -8.97 -2.58
C SER A 133 5.59 -9.20 -2.73
N THR A 134 4.90 -8.18 -3.22
CA THR A 134 3.48 -8.22 -3.51
C THR A 134 3.29 -7.86 -4.98
N LYS A 135 2.47 -8.64 -5.67
CA LYS A 135 2.05 -8.32 -7.04
C LYS A 135 0.82 -7.44 -6.97
N ILE A 136 0.90 -6.24 -7.54
CA ILE A 136 -0.22 -5.29 -7.63
C ILE A 136 -0.43 -5.05 -9.12
N GLY A 137 -1.57 -5.51 -9.63
CA GLY A 137 -1.85 -5.58 -11.06
C GLY A 137 -0.75 -6.35 -11.82
N LYS A 138 -0.02 -5.65 -12.70
CA LYS A 138 1.10 -6.22 -13.49
C LYS A 138 2.47 -5.95 -12.88
N THR A 139 2.54 -5.21 -11.78
CA THR A 139 3.79 -4.69 -11.21
C THR A 139 4.15 -5.45 -9.94
N TRP A 140 5.43 -5.77 -9.80
CA TRP A 140 5.98 -6.30 -8.55
C TRP A 140 6.47 -5.15 -7.67
N VAL A 141 6.00 -5.17 -6.43
CA VAL A 141 6.43 -4.23 -5.40
C VAL A 141 7.17 -5.03 -4.33
N ILE A 142 8.39 -4.59 -4.01
CA ILE A 142 9.36 -5.38 -3.26
C ILE A 142 9.72 -4.63 -1.98
N ASP A 143 9.78 -5.32 -0.84
CA ASP A 143 10.33 -4.72 0.38
C ASP A 143 11.83 -4.43 0.19
N GLY A 144 12.19 -3.16 0.07
CA GLY A 144 13.57 -2.76 -0.11
C GLY A 144 14.45 -2.98 1.11
N MET A 145 13.90 -3.20 2.31
CA MET A 145 14.70 -3.43 3.52
C MET A 145 15.16 -4.88 3.71
N GLN A 146 14.60 -5.82 2.94
CA GLN A 146 14.99 -7.22 3.06
C GLN A 146 16.44 -7.49 2.58
N PRO A 147 17.06 -8.58 3.04
CA PRO A 147 18.41 -8.97 2.62
C PRO A 147 18.53 -9.20 1.10
N ASN A 148 19.76 -9.10 0.59
CA ASN A 148 20.04 -9.45 -0.81
C ASN A 148 19.75 -10.95 -1.03
N PRO A 149 18.91 -11.33 -1.99
CA PRO A 149 18.54 -12.72 -2.22
C PRO A 149 19.60 -13.53 -2.98
N LYS A 150 20.74 -12.92 -3.38
CA LYS A 150 21.88 -13.66 -3.94
C LYS A 150 22.38 -14.68 -2.91
N GLY A 151 22.27 -15.96 -3.25
CA GLY A 151 22.73 -17.07 -2.41
C GLY A 151 21.65 -17.73 -1.55
N ILE A 152 20.36 -17.36 -1.68
CA ILE A 152 19.26 -18.18 -1.15
C ILE A 152 19.27 -19.50 -1.94
N VAL A 153 19.69 -20.58 -1.27
CA VAL A 153 19.65 -21.95 -1.78
C VAL A 153 18.21 -22.45 -1.68
N ASP A 154 17.72 -23.12 -2.71
CA ASP A 154 16.36 -23.69 -2.68
C ASP A 154 16.35 -24.91 -1.74
N GLU A 155 15.49 -24.89 -0.72
CA GLU A 155 15.25 -26.05 0.17
C GLU A 155 14.49 -27.19 -0.55
N GLU A 156 14.08 -27.02 -1.81
CA GLU A 156 13.37 -28.02 -2.62
C GLU A 156 14.29 -28.94 -3.45
N ASP A 157 15.61 -28.80 -3.32
CA ASP A 157 16.60 -29.66 -4.01
C ASP A 157 17.17 -30.80 -3.12
N GLU A 158 16.52 -31.13 -1.98
CA GLU A 158 16.81 -32.32 -1.14
C GLU A 158 15.78 -33.45 -1.27
#